data_AF-A0A0B3ANN7-F1
#
_entry.id   AF-A0A0B3ANN7-F1
#
_cell.length_a   1.000
_cell.length_b   1.000
_cell.length_c   1.000
_cell.angle_alpha   90.00
_cell.angle_beta   90.00
_cell.angle_gamma   90.00
#
_symmetry.space_group_name_H-M   'P 1'
#
loop_
_entity.id
_entity.type
_entity.pdbx_description
1 polymer ?
#
loop_
_entity_poly.entity_id
_entity_poly.type
_entity_poly.pdbx_seq_one_letter_code
_entity_poly.pdbx_strand_id
1 'polypeptide(L)'
;MNTRGADSLQAYPFRGNALEKFEDCVLDIDAWVEFVLKKGYKKIILSGHSLGTQKVIYYMEKGKYARKVASVILLAFADSYAYHNYFVEKTAKKEIILREAKKLVNEGKGDTMLRSVWLAHRDRFPKSAASYLSFFGEGSELSKALPLRNKGKLSMYSKIKVPILAVIGDREEYTAISIKESLFLLKKENKLAEAHQIKNCDHDFTGKERELAKIIVGFLKRKL
;
A
#
# COMPACT_ATOMS: atom_id res chain seq x y z
N MET A 1 0.68 15.49 -5.60
CA MET A 1 0.61 14.79 -6.91
C MET A 1 1.33 13.45 -6.75
N ASN A 2 0.59 12.35 -6.63
CA ASN A 2 1.13 11.00 -6.45
C ASN A 2 1.63 10.47 -7.81
N THR A 3 2.83 10.89 -8.19
CA THR A 3 3.49 10.39 -9.39
C THR A 3 4.06 9.01 -9.08
N ARG A 4 3.31 7.96 -9.40
CA ARG A 4 3.78 6.56 -9.47
C ARG A 4 4.80 6.33 -10.59
N GLY A 5 5.69 7.29 -10.86
CA GLY A 5 6.89 7.13 -11.69
C GLY A 5 6.75 6.23 -12.91
N ALA A 6 5.66 6.32 -13.68
CA ALA A 6 5.51 5.54 -14.91
C ALA A 6 6.61 5.90 -15.94
N ASP A 7 7.29 7.03 -15.74
CA ASP A 7 8.52 7.45 -16.43
C ASP A 7 9.73 7.42 -15.46
N SER A 8 10.07 6.22 -14.96
CA SER A 8 10.88 5.99 -13.75
C SER A 8 12.37 6.37 -13.78
N LEU A 9 12.86 7.03 -14.84
CA LEU A 9 14.20 7.64 -14.85
C LEU A 9 14.22 9.12 -15.21
N GLN A 10 13.11 9.70 -15.69
CA GLN A 10 13.01 11.15 -15.97
C GLN A 10 12.36 11.93 -14.81
N ALA A 11 11.66 11.26 -13.90
CA ALA A 11 11.17 11.90 -12.68
C ALA A 11 12.36 12.34 -11.82
N TYR A 12 12.61 13.65 -11.78
CA TYR A 12 13.64 14.30 -10.99
C TYR A 12 13.77 13.64 -9.59
N PRO A 13 14.97 13.20 -9.17
CA PRO A 13 15.17 12.46 -7.90
C PRO A 13 14.79 13.25 -6.64
N PHE A 14 14.38 14.52 -6.79
CA PHE A 14 14.00 15.43 -5.73
C PHE A 14 12.48 15.62 -5.58
N ARG A 15 11.62 14.76 -6.15
CA ARG A 15 10.16 14.83 -6.00
C ARG A 15 9.50 13.44 -6.02
N GLY A 16 8.22 13.39 -5.67
CA GLY A 16 7.39 12.20 -5.80
C GLY A 16 7.83 11.07 -4.87
N ASN A 17 7.84 9.82 -5.37
CA ASN A 17 8.12 8.63 -4.57
C ASN A 17 9.46 8.67 -3.82
N ALA A 18 10.45 9.37 -4.39
CA ALA A 18 11.79 9.50 -3.81
C ALA A 18 11.80 10.22 -2.46
N LEU A 19 10.91 11.20 -2.27
CA LEU A 19 10.80 11.99 -1.04
C LEU A 19 9.56 11.69 -0.21
N GLU A 20 8.58 10.98 -0.79
CA GLU A 20 7.32 10.63 -0.14
C GLU A 20 7.53 9.92 1.20
N LYS A 21 6.84 10.38 2.26
CA LYS A 21 6.62 9.57 3.47
C LYS A 21 5.32 8.80 3.33
N PHE A 22 5.30 7.56 3.79
CA PHE A 22 4.13 6.69 3.68
C PHE A 22 2.91 7.31 4.37
N GLU A 23 3.11 7.94 5.51
CA GLU A 23 2.07 8.54 6.34
C GLU A 23 1.39 9.74 5.66
N ASP A 24 2.11 10.46 4.80
CA ASP A 24 1.60 11.62 4.07
C ASP A 24 0.49 11.25 3.08
N CYS A 25 0.30 9.95 2.78
CA CYS A 25 -0.85 9.51 1.99
C CYS A 25 -2.19 9.90 2.60
N VAL A 26 -2.25 10.14 3.92
CA VAL A 26 -3.45 10.63 4.59
C VAL A 26 -3.84 12.02 4.10
N LEU A 27 -2.86 12.91 3.92
CA LEU A 27 -3.09 14.28 3.44
C LEU A 27 -3.67 14.28 2.02
N ASP A 28 -3.08 13.45 1.15
CA ASP A 28 -3.54 13.30 -0.23
C ASP A 28 -4.97 12.76 -0.29
N ILE A 29 -5.28 11.69 0.45
CA ILE A 29 -6.60 11.06 0.43
C ILE A 29 -7.65 11.97 1.09
N ASP A 30 -7.32 12.64 2.20
CA ASP A 30 -8.23 13.59 2.86
C ASP A 30 -8.58 14.75 1.90
N ALA A 31 -7.62 15.29 1.15
CA ALA A 31 -7.87 16.34 0.18
C ALA A 31 -8.86 15.90 -0.91
N TRP A 32 -8.70 14.69 -1.45
CA TRP A 32 -9.62 14.14 -2.45
C TRP A 32 -11.01 13.85 -1.87
N VAL A 33 -11.09 13.29 -0.67
CA VAL A 33 -12.37 13.02 0.00
C VAL A 33 -13.10 14.33 0.30
N GLU A 34 -12.40 15.34 0.81
CA GLU A 34 -12.97 16.66 1.04
C GLU A 34 -13.50 17.29 -0.25
N PHE A 35 -12.74 17.19 -1.33
CA PHE A 35 -13.14 17.70 -2.64
C PHE A 35 -14.46 17.08 -3.11
N VAL A 36 -14.60 15.75 -3.08
CA VAL A 36 -15.84 15.09 -3.52
C VAL A 36 -17.01 15.35 -2.56
N LEU A 37 -16.76 15.47 -1.25
CA LEU A 37 -17.80 15.87 -0.29
C LEU A 37 -18.34 17.27 -0.59
N LYS A 38 -17.45 18.24 -0.90
CA LYS A 38 -17.85 19.61 -1.30
C LYS A 38 -18.64 19.64 -2.61
N LYS A 39 -18.45 18.65 -3.48
CA LYS A 39 -19.25 18.46 -4.70
C LYS A 39 -20.60 17.78 -4.45
N GLY A 40 -20.91 17.39 -3.22
CA GLY A 40 -22.19 16.80 -2.83
C GLY A 40 -22.26 15.27 -2.96
N TYR A 41 -21.14 14.58 -3.24
CA TYR A 41 -21.11 13.12 -3.28
C TYR A 41 -21.31 12.55 -1.86
N LYS A 42 -22.25 11.61 -1.72
CA LYS A 42 -22.64 11.02 -0.42
C LYS A 42 -22.10 9.61 -0.19
N LYS A 43 -21.80 8.87 -1.25
CA LYS A 43 -21.26 7.50 -1.18
C LYS A 43 -19.86 7.51 -1.76
N ILE A 44 -18.87 7.41 -0.88
CA ILE A 44 -17.44 7.41 -1.25
C ILE A 44 -16.91 5.99 -1.14
N ILE A 45 -16.27 5.51 -2.20
CA ILE A 45 -15.61 4.20 -2.24
C ILE A 45 -14.13 4.46 -2.36
N LEU A 46 -13.32 3.94 -1.44
CA LEU A 46 -11.87 4.00 -1.56
C LEU A 46 -11.35 2.71 -2.18
N SER A 47 -10.74 2.81 -3.35
CA SER A 47 -10.07 1.70 -4.02
C SER A 47 -8.56 1.91 -3.96
N GLY A 48 -7.84 0.94 -3.41
CA GLY A 48 -6.38 0.88 -3.42
C GLY A 48 -5.92 -0.26 -4.32
N HIS A 49 -4.86 -0.03 -5.09
CA HIS A 49 -4.19 -1.07 -5.88
C HIS A 49 -2.74 -1.23 -5.44
N SER A 50 -2.24 -2.47 -5.29
CA SER A 50 -0.87 -2.74 -4.86
C SER A 50 -0.56 -2.05 -3.52
N LEU A 51 0.53 -1.28 -3.42
CA LEU A 51 0.84 -0.41 -2.27
C LEU A 51 -0.34 0.50 -1.84
N GLY A 52 -1.20 0.88 -2.77
CA GLY A 52 -2.40 1.67 -2.51
C GLY A 52 -3.35 0.98 -1.53
N THR A 53 -3.36 -0.36 -1.48
CA THR A 53 -4.16 -1.13 -0.50
C THR A 53 -3.73 -0.83 0.94
N GLN A 54 -2.42 -0.82 1.20
CA GLN A 54 -1.85 -0.48 2.51
C GLN A 54 -2.12 0.99 2.86
N LYS A 55 -2.03 1.91 1.88
CA LYS A 55 -2.39 3.33 2.08
C LYS A 55 -3.88 3.51 2.43
N VAL A 56 -4.77 2.80 1.75
CA VAL A 56 -6.21 2.82 2.07
C VAL A 56 -6.48 2.28 3.47
N ILE A 57 -5.86 1.15 3.85
CA ILE A 57 -6.03 0.61 5.20
C ILE A 57 -5.51 1.58 6.27
N TYR A 58 -4.34 2.17 6.05
CA TYR A 58 -3.79 3.20 6.94
C TYR A 58 -4.71 4.42 7.04
N TYR A 59 -5.21 4.90 5.90
CA TYR A 59 -6.17 6.01 5.85
C TYR A 59 -7.47 5.70 6.59
N MET A 60 -8.00 4.48 6.50
CA MET A 60 -9.21 4.12 7.22
C MET A 60 -9.05 4.19 8.75
N GLU A 61 -7.82 4.13 9.27
CA GLU A 61 -7.53 4.34 10.69
C GLU A 61 -7.18 5.79 11.03
N LYS A 62 -6.47 6.51 10.16
CA LYS A 62 -5.88 7.82 10.46
C LYS A 62 -6.56 9.02 9.81
N GLY A 63 -7.32 8.79 8.74
CA GLY A 63 -7.88 9.84 7.90
C GLY A 63 -9.00 10.61 8.57
N LYS A 64 -9.00 11.94 8.38
CA LYS A 64 -10.01 12.85 8.93
C LYS A 64 -11.41 12.48 8.46
N TYR A 65 -11.55 12.10 7.20
CA TYR A 65 -12.86 11.74 6.61
C TYR A 65 -13.09 10.24 6.47
N ALA A 66 -12.32 9.38 7.15
CA ALA A 66 -12.46 7.92 7.06
C ALA A 66 -13.90 7.43 7.36
N ARG A 67 -14.60 8.10 8.29
CA ARG A 67 -16.00 7.80 8.64
C ARG A 67 -17.02 8.12 7.53
N LYS A 68 -16.62 8.85 6.48
CA LYS A 68 -17.46 9.17 5.31
C LYS A 68 -17.32 8.15 4.18
N VAL A 69 -16.37 7.23 4.28
CA VAL A 69 -16.19 6.14 3.32
C VAL A 69 -17.30 5.12 3.52
N ALA A 70 -17.95 4.70 2.43
CA ALA A 70 -19.05 3.75 2.43
C ALA A 70 -18.58 2.32 2.18
N SER A 71 -17.48 2.12 1.46
CA SER A 71 -16.84 0.82 1.25
C SER A 71 -15.38 0.95 0.82
N VAL A 72 -14.63 -0.14 0.96
CA VAL A 72 -13.22 -0.24 0.59
C VAL A 72 -13.01 -1.36 -0.42
N ILE A 73 -12.19 -1.10 -1.44
CA ILE A 73 -11.75 -2.09 -2.42
C ILE A 73 -10.22 -2.20 -2.38
N LEU A 74 -9.69 -3.41 -2.22
CA LEU A 74 -8.27 -3.71 -2.14
C LEU A 74 -7.89 -4.61 -3.33
N LEU A 75 -7.33 -4.01 -4.38
CA LEU A 75 -6.91 -4.69 -5.59
C LEU A 75 -5.43 -5.06 -5.51
N ALA A 76 -5.10 -6.32 -5.81
CA ALA A 76 -3.75 -6.87 -5.76
C ALA A 76 -3.02 -6.48 -4.45
N PHE A 77 -3.66 -6.78 -3.31
CA PHE A 77 -3.16 -6.38 -2.00
C PHE A 77 -1.79 -7.01 -1.70
N ALA A 78 -0.98 -6.30 -0.91
CA ALA A 78 0.41 -6.65 -0.69
C ALA A 78 0.86 -6.40 0.76
N ASP A 79 1.92 -7.10 1.18
CA ASP A 79 2.77 -6.72 2.29
C ASP A 79 4.08 -6.14 1.72
N SER A 80 4.00 -4.90 1.21
CA SER A 80 5.13 -4.25 0.52
C SER A 80 6.36 -4.09 1.43
N TYR A 81 6.16 -4.01 2.75
CA TYR A 81 7.26 -3.96 3.72
C TYR A 81 8.01 -5.29 3.78
N ALA A 82 7.28 -6.40 3.90
CA ALA A 82 7.87 -7.74 3.89
C ALA A 82 8.60 -8.02 2.58
N TYR A 83 7.94 -7.72 1.46
CA TYR A 83 8.46 -8.01 0.14
C TYR A 83 9.73 -7.20 -0.16
N HIS A 84 9.76 -5.92 0.22
CA HIS A 84 10.99 -5.11 0.14
C HIS A 84 12.12 -5.70 0.98
N ASN A 85 11.86 -6.02 2.25
CA ASN A 85 12.86 -6.57 3.15
C ASN A 85 13.47 -7.89 2.63
N TYR A 86 12.64 -8.80 2.15
CA TYR A 86 13.11 -10.05 1.53
C TYR A 86 14.10 -9.79 0.39
N PHE A 87 13.81 -8.80 -0.46
CA PHE A 87 14.67 -8.44 -1.59
C PHE A 87 16.01 -7.82 -1.16
N VAL A 88 15.99 -6.87 -0.22
CA VAL A 88 17.24 -6.20 0.24
C VAL A 88 18.09 -7.07 1.18
N GLU A 89 17.48 -8.06 1.86
CA GLU A 89 18.20 -9.07 2.63
C GLU A 89 18.92 -10.06 1.71
N LYS A 90 18.24 -10.55 0.68
CA LYS A 90 18.85 -11.45 -0.33
C LYS A 90 20.06 -10.82 -1.03
N THR A 91 20.11 -9.50 -1.11
CA THR A 91 21.21 -8.75 -1.72
C THR A 91 22.22 -8.19 -0.71
N ALA A 92 22.10 -8.51 0.58
CA ALA A 92 22.93 -7.99 1.67
C ALA A 92 23.01 -6.45 1.75
N LYS A 93 22.03 -5.74 1.20
CA LYS A 93 21.98 -4.26 1.12
C LYS A 93 21.27 -3.62 2.32
N LYS A 94 20.40 -4.37 3.01
CA LYS A 94 19.51 -3.84 4.05
C LYS A 94 20.22 -3.01 5.12
N GLU A 95 21.26 -3.57 5.73
CA GLU A 95 21.98 -2.92 6.84
C GLU A 95 22.72 -1.66 6.38
N ILE A 96 23.33 -1.69 5.19
CA ILE A 96 24.01 -0.55 4.58
C ILE A 96 23.03 0.63 4.41
N ILE A 97 21.86 0.35 3.83
CA ILE A 97 20.84 1.37 3.58
C ILE A 97 20.30 1.93 4.90
N LEU A 98 19.94 1.07 5.86
CA LEU A 98 19.40 1.49 7.14
C LEU A 98 20.39 2.34 7.94
N ARG A 99 21.67 1.97 7.94
CA ARG A 99 22.72 2.71 8.64
C ARG A 99 22.91 4.11 8.06
N GLU A 100 23.00 4.22 6.74
CA GLU A 100 23.09 5.51 6.05
C GLU A 100 21.85 6.37 6.34
N ALA A 101 20.65 5.80 6.21
CA ALA A 101 19.40 6.52 6.41
C ALA A 101 19.28 7.05 7.85
N LYS A 102 19.57 6.22 8.85
CA LYS A 102 19.56 6.63 10.27
C LYS A 102 20.58 7.72 10.55
N LYS A 103 21.80 7.60 10.03
CA LYS A 103 22.84 8.62 10.17
C LYS A 103 22.38 9.98 9.61
N LEU A 104 21.90 10.00 8.37
CA LEU A 104 21.45 11.23 7.71
C LEU A 104 20.27 11.87 8.44
N VAL A 105 19.30 11.10 8.92
CA VAL A 105 18.18 11.64 9.71
C VAL A 105 18.66 12.21 11.04
N ASN A 106 19.55 11.53 11.76
CA ASN A 106 20.12 12.03 13.03
C ASN A 106 20.93 13.31 12.85
N GLU A 107 21.54 13.53 11.69
CA GLU A 107 22.25 14.76 11.33
C GLU A 107 21.31 15.90 10.85
N GLY A 108 19.98 15.72 10.88
CA GLY A 108 19.02 16.69 10.37
C GLY A 108 18.95 16.75 8.84
N LYS A 109 19.53 15.78 8.13
CA LYS A 109 19.64 15.71 6.67
C LYS A 109 18.69 14.69 6.04
N GLY A 110 17.50 14.54 6.61
CA GLY A 110 16.53 13.50 6.22
C GLY A 110 16.12 13.53 4.74
N ASP A 111 16.11 14.69 4.09
CA ASP A 111 15.76 14.81 2.67
C ASP A 111 16.92 14.45 1.72
N THR A 112 18.08 14.09 2.27
CA THR A 112 19.24 13.65 1.48
C THR A 112 18.99 12.28 0.88
N MET A 113 19.25 12.15 -0.42
CA MET A 113 19.17 10.88 -1.15
C MET A 113 20.19 9.88 -0.65
N LEU A 114 19.78 8.62 -0.50
CA LEU A 114 20.67 7.51 -0.18
C LEU A 114 21.64 7.27 -1.33
N ARG A 115 22.93 7.14 -1.03
CA ARG A 115 24.01 7.01 -2.01
C ARG A 115 24.70 5.65 -1.96
N SER A 116 24.76 5.00 -0.80
CA SER A 116 25.39 3.68 -0.67
C SER A 116 24.68 2.62 -1.51
N VAL A 117 23.36 2.79 -1.68
CA VAL A 117 22.55 2.09 -2.68
C VAL A 117 21.60 3.10 -3.29
N TRP A 118 21.91 3.58 -4.50
CA TRP A 118 21.09 4.60 -5.16
C TRP A 118 19.65 4.14 -5.36
N LEU A 119 19.44 2.91 -5.84
CA LEU A 119 18.11 2.34 -6.04
C LEU A 119 17.61 1.60 -4.78
N ALA A 120 17.60 2.32 -3.66
CA ALA A 120 17.34 1.76 -2.33
C ALA A 120 15.99 1.05 -2.19
N HIS A 121 14.97 1.35 -3.00
CA HIS A 121 13.68 0.67 -2.98
C HIS A 121 13.61 -0.39 -4.08
N ARG A 122 13.78 -1.67 -3.67
CA ARG A 122 13.74 -2.87 -4.53
C ARG A 122 14.65 -2.81 -5.77
N ASP A 123 15.81 -2.15 -5.69
CA ASP A 123 16.71 -1.90 -6.84
C ASP A 123 16.01 -1.23 -8.04
N ARG A 124 14.93 -0.48 -7.78
CA ARG A 124 14.14 0.19 -8.82
C ARG A 124 14.04 1.70 -8.63
N PHE A 125 13.92 2.16 -7.39
CA PHE A 125 13.65 3.57 -7.12
C PHE A 125 14.62 4.15 -6.10
N PRO A 126 15.10 5.38 -6.32
CA PRO A 126 15.86 6.10 -5.33
C PRO A 126 14.94 6.62 -4.21
N LYS A 127 15.51 6.81 -3.01
CA LYS A 127 14.81 7.30 -1.83
C LYS A 127 15.70 8.26 -1.03
N SER A 128 15.11 9.29 -0.43
CA SER A 128 15.76 10.03 0.66
C SER A 128 15.81 9.20 1.94
N ALA A 129 16.70 9.58 2.84
CA ALA A 129 16.87 8.91 4.13
C ALA A 129 15.56 8.86 4.94
N ALA A 130 14.88 9.99 5.09
CA ALA A 130 13.61 10.08 5.81
C ALA A 130 12.50 9.29 5.11
N SER A 131 12.45 9.37 3.77
CA SER A 131 11.48 8.62 2.97
C SER A 131 11.69 7.11 3.09
N TYR A 132 12.94 6.65 3.08
CA TYR A 132 13.27 5.23 3.26
C TYR A 132 12.87 4.74 4.65
N LEU A 133 13.19 5.47 5.72
CA LEU A 133 12.81 5.08 7.09
C LEU A 133 11.30 5.10 7.31
N SER A 134 10.59 6.07 6.72
CA SER A 134 9.12 6.12 6.78
C SER A 134 8.47 4.88 6.14
N PHE A 135 9.02 4.36 5.04
CA PHE A 135 8.49 3.15 4.40
C PHE A 135 9.00 1.84 5.02
N PHE A 136 10.29 1.76 5.33
CA PHE A 136 10.99 0.50 5.57
C PHE A 136 11.79 0.49 6.88
N GLY A 137 11.72 1.57 7.66
CA GLY A 137 12.22 1.58 9.02
C GLY A 137 11.46 0.59 9.90
N GLU A 138 12.13 0.13 10.94
CA GLU A 138 11.53 -0.71 11.96
C GLU A 138 10.34 0.03 12.60
N GLY A 139 9.19 -0.64 12.68
CA GLY A 139 7.98 -0.03 13.22
C GLY A 139 7.40 1.09 12.35
N SER A 140 7.80 1.23 11.08
CA SER A 140 7.16 2.13 10.11
C SER A 140 5.66 1.88 10.00
N GLU A 141 4.87 2.90 9.63
CA GLU A 141 3.43 2.73 9.48
C GLU A 141 3.07 1.78 8.34
N LEU A 142 3.88 1.73 7.27
CA LEU A 142 3.73 0.72 6.21
C LEU A 142 3.84 -0.71 6.76
N SER A 143 4.78 -0.96 7.68
CA SER A 143 4.98 -2.26 8.31
C SER A 143 3.78 -2.71 9.15
N LYS A 144 2.91 -1.77 9.57
CA LYS A 144 1.72 -2.00 10.41
C LYS A 144 0.41 -2.03 9.62
N ALA A 145 0.38 -1.42 8.43
CA ALA A 145 -0.84 -1.24 7.64
C ALA A 145 -1.52 -2.57 7.24
N LEU A 146 -0.76 -3.51 6.68
CA LEU A 146 -1.27 -4.85 6.31
C LEU A 146 -0.15 -5.91 6.45
N PRO A 147 0.25 -6.29 7.67
CA PRO A 147 1.37 -7.18 7.92
C PRO A 147 1.01 -8.65 7.72
N LEU A 148 0.70 -9.07 6.48
CA LEU A 148 0.35 -10.44 6.15
C LEU A 148 1.42 -11.45 6.59
N ARG A 149 2.70 -11.04 6.54
CA ARG A 149 3.84 -11.86 6.99
C ARG A 149 3.69 -12.40 8.42
N ASN A 150 2.98 -11.68 9.28
CA ASN A 150 2.83 -12.05 10.69
C ASN A 150 1.86 -13.22 10.90
N LYS A 151 1.04 -13.57 9.88
CA LYS A 151 -0.01 -14.61 9.95
C LYS A 151 -0.94 -14.49 11.16
N GLY A 152 -1.07 -13.28 11.70
CA GLY A 152 -1.73 -12.99 12.96
C GLY A 152 -2.64 -11.78 12.85
N LYS A 153 -2.87 -11.10 13.98
CA LYS A 153 -3.83 -10.01 14.07
C LYS A 153 -3.51 -8.87 13.10
N LEU A 154 -4.44 -8.56 12.21
CA LEU A 154 -4.33 -7.43 11.29
C LEU A 154 -4.94 -6.18 11.93
N SER A 155 -4.20 -5.54 12.84
CA SER A 155 -4.73 -4.53 13.77
C SER A 155 -5.40 -3.32 13.12
N MET A 156 -4.86 -2.77 12.03
CA MET A 156 -5.49 -1.64 11.31
C MET A 156 -6.69 -2.11 10.49
N TYR A 157 -6.50 -3.18 9.72
CA TYR A 157 -7.52 -3.77 8.85
C TYR A 157 -8.78 -4.25 9.59
N SER A 158 -8.62 -4.91 10.74
CA SER A 158 -9.73 -5.43 11.57
C SER A 158 -10.62 -4.32 12.17
N LYS A 159 -10.11 -3.07 12.23
CA LYS A 159 -10.90 -1.92 12.71
C LYS A 159 -11.82 -1.35 11.65
N ILE A 160 -11.64 -1.66 10.37
CA ILE A 160 -12.48 -1.15 9.28
C ILE A 160 -13.92 -1.65 9.47
N LYS A 161 -14.89 -0.72 9.54
CA LYS A 161 -16.31 -1.00 9.85
C LYS A 161 -17.25 -0.91 8.65
N VAL A 162 -16.69 -0.80 7.45
CA VAL A 162 -17.43 -0.74 6.19
C VAL A 162 -17.17 -1.99 5.37
N PRO A 163 -18.05 -2.37 4.42
CA PRO A 163 -17.83 -3.48 3.52
C PRO A 163 -16.46 -3.40 2.82
N ILE A 164 -15.76 -4.53 2.76
CA ILE A 164 -14.44 -4.63 2.13
C ILE A 164 -14.49 -5.66 1.01
N LEU A 165 -14.03 -5.29 -0.17
CA LEU A 165 -13.73 -6.24 -1.24
C LEU A 165 -12.21 -6.33 -1.41
N ALA A 166 -11.65 -7.53 -1.31
CA ALA A 166 -10.26 -7.79 -1.68
C ALA A 166 -10.22 -8.69 -2.92
N VAL A 167 -9.47 -8.31 -3.94
CA VAL A 167 -9.29 -9.11 -5.16
C VAL A 167 -7.80 -9.20 -5.46
N ILE A 168 -7.31 -10.39 -5.77
CA ILE A 168 -5.89 -10.64 -6.07
C ILE A 168 -5.75 -11.54 -7.30
N GLY A 169 -4.67 -11.37 -8.05
CA GLY A 169 -4.29 -12.28 -9.12
C GLY A 169 -3.62 -13.54 -8.58
N ASP A 170 -2.84 -14.22 -9.42
CA ASP A 170 -2.10 -15.42 -9.03
C ASP A 170 -0.72 -15.59 -9.69
N ARG A 171 -0.30 -14.63 -10.50
CA ARG A 171 1.04 -14.59 -11.11
C ARG A 171 1.90 -13.56 -10.40
N GLU A 172 2.73 -14.04 -9.48
CA GLU A 172 3.76 -13.28 -8.74
C GLU A 172 3.22 -12.13 -7.86
N GLU A 173 2.52 -12.50 -6.79
CA GLU A 173 1.94 -11.55 -5.84
C GLU A 173 2.84 -11.25 -4.63
N TYR A 174 2.66 -10.05 -4.06
CA TYR A 174 3.55 -9.48 -3.05
C TYR A 174 3.05 -9.67 -1.61
N THR A 175 2.47 -10.83 -1.30
CA THR A 175 1.77 -11.11 -0.03
C THR A 175 2.65 -11.62 1.10
N ALA A 176 3.91 -12.01 0.82
CA ALA A 176 4.86 -12.67 1.74
C ALA A 176 4.43 -14.03 2.32
N ILE A 177 3.18 -14.42 2.12
CA ILE A 177 2.59 -15.73 2.44
C ILE A 177 1.81 -16.23 1.22
N SER A 178 1.36 -17.48 1.20
CA SER A 178 0.60 -17.99 0.05
C SER A 178 -0.70 -17.21 -0.16
N ILE A 179 -1.16 -17.12 -1.41
CA ILE A 179 -2.42 -16.44 -1.76
C ILE A 179 -3.59 -17.04 -0.96
N LYS A 180 -3.64 -18.38 -0.84
CA LYS A 180 -4.65 -19.10 -0.05
C LYS A 180 -4.66 -18.64 1.41
N GLU A 181 -3.48 -18.58 2.06
CA GLU A 181 -3.37 -18.10 3.44
C GLU A 181 -3.78 -16.63 3.56
N SER A 182 -3.37 -15.79 2.61
CA SER A 182 -3.70 -14.35 2.64
C SER A 182 -5.20 -14.09 2.54
N LEU A 183 -5.90 -14.79 1.63
CA LEU A 183 -7.36 -14.69 1.49
C LEU A 183 -8.09 -15.19 2.74
N PHE A 184 -7.61 -16.29 3.32
CA PHE A 184 -8.16 -16.82 4.57
C PHE A 184 -7.98 -15.81 5.71
N LEU A 185 -6.78 -15.23 5.85
CA LEU A 185 -6.47 -14.28 6.90
C LEU A 185 -7.33 -13.01 6.80
N LEU A 186 -7.51 -12.44 5.61
CA LEU A 186 -8.37 -11.26 5.42
C LEU A 186 -9.82 -11.54 5.85
N LYS A 187 -10.39 -12.68 5.44
CA LYS A 187 -11.76 -13.07 5.83
C LYS A 187 -11.89 -13.33 7.33
N LYS A 188 -10.87 -13.95 7.94
CA LYS A 188 -10.83 -14.23 9.39
C LYS A 188 -10.79 -12.95 10.21
N GLU A 189 -9.96 -12.00 9.82
CA GLU A 189 -9.68 -10.78 10.60
C GLU A 189 -10.74 -9.69 10.43
N ASN A 190 -11.57 -9.76 9.39
CA ASN A 190 -12.71 -8.86 9.22
C ASN A 190 -13.92 -9.54 8.58
N LYS A 191 -15.00 -9.71 9.35
CA LYS A 191 -16.25 -10.36 8.89
C LYS A 191 -16.99 -9.59 7.78
N LEU A 192 -16.65 -8.32 7.55
CA LEU A 192 -17.21 -7.51 6.47
C LEU A 192 -16.47 -7.70 5.14
N ALA A 193 -15.43 -8.54 5.11
CA ALA A 193 -14.59 -8.76 3.96
C ALA A 193 -15.08 -9.89 3.05
N GLU A 194 -15.21 -9.58 1.77
CA GLU A 194 -15.23 -10.54 0.67
C GLU A 194 -13.84 -10.56 0.04
N ALA A 195 -13.25 -11.75 -0.16
CA ALA A 195 -11.92 -11.87 -0.75
C ALA A 195 -11.89 -12.94 -1.85
N HIS A 196 -11.37 -12.55 -3.02
CA HIS A 196 -11.42 -13.30 -4.28
C HIS A 196 -10.04 -13.41 -4.92
N GLN A 197 -9.75 -14.56 -5.52
CA GLN A 197 -8.62 -14.76 -6.42
C GLN A 197 -9.13 -14.85 -7.85
N ILE A 198 -8.50 -14.15 -8.78
CA ILE A 198 -8.66 -14.36 -10.22
C ILE A 198 -7.53 -15.27 -10.69
N LYS A 199 -7.88 -16.35 -11.39
CA LYS A 199 -6.91 -17.32 -11.88
C LYS A 199 -6.25 -16.87 -13.17
N ASN A 200 -4.98 -17.24 -13.35
CA ASN A 200 -4.16 -16.88 -14.49
C ASN A 200 -4.11 -15.36 -14.71
N CYS A 201 -3.86 -14.63 -13.64
CA CYS A 201 -4.00 -13.18 -13.58
C CYS A 201 -2.75 -12.57 -12.97
N ASP A 202 -2.19 -11.58 -13.66
CA ASP A 202 -1.07 -10.81 -13.16
C ASP A 202 -1.52 -9.75 -12.14
N HIS A 203 -0.53 -9.06 -11.58
CA HIS A 203 -0.72 -8.04 -10.56
C HIS A 203 -1.56 -6.83 -11.03
N ASP A 204 -1.62 -6.59 -12.35
CA ASP A 204 -2.32 -5.47 -12.97
C ASP A 204 -3.67 -5.86 -13.57
N PHE A 205 -4.07 -7.14 -13.43
CA PHE A 205 -5.30 -7.70 -13.98
C PHE A 205 -5.40 -7.64 -15.52
N THR A 206 -4.26 -7.68 -16.21
CA THR A 206 -4.17 -7.62 -17.68
C THR A 206 -4.95 -8.75 -18.33
N GLY A 207 -5.87 -8.41 -19.23
CA GLY A 207 -6.75 -9.38 -19.92
C GLY A 207 -7.83 -9.98 -19.02
N LYS A 208 -7.93 -9.54 -17.75
CA LYS A 208 -8.92 -9.98 -16.76
C LYS A 208 -9.82 -8.84 -16.28
N GLU A 209 -9.78 -7.69 -16.95
CA GLU A 209 -10.49 -6.47 -16.57
C GLU A 209 -12.00 -6.69 -16.52
N ARG A 210 -12.56 -7.44 -17.47
CA ARG A 210 -14.00 -7.78 -17.48
C ARG A 210 -14.40 -8.67 -16.30
N GLU A 211 -13.53 -9.61 -15.92
CA GLU A 211 -13.77 -10.50 -14.77
C GLU A 211 -13.71 -9.70 -13.47
N LEU A 212 -12.68 -8.86 -13.32
CA LEU A 212 -12.53 -7.94 -12.21
C LEU A 212 -13.73 -6.98 -12.07
N ALA A 213 -14.16 -6.37 -13.18
CA ALA A 213 -15.30 -5.46 -13.20
C ALA A 213 -16.59 -6.15 -12.74
N LYS A 214 -16.84 -7.39 -13.15
CA LYS A 214 -18.00 -8.18 -12.70
C LYS A 214 -17.96 -8.40 -11.18
N ILE A 215 -16.81 -8.74 -10.62
CA ILE A 215 -16.63 -8.92 -9.17
C ILE A 215 -16.92 -7.60 -8.44
N ILE A 216 -16.32 -6.49 -8.89
CA ILE A 216 -16.51 -5.17 -8.28
C ILE A 216 -17.96 -4.73 -8.34
N VAL A 217 -18.58 -4.73 -9.52
CA VAL A 217 -19.98 -4.31 -9.69
C VAL A 217 -20.92 -5.19 -8.88
N GLY A 218 -20.68 -6.51 -8.86
CA GLY A 218 -21.46 -7.45 -8.05
C GLY A 218 -21.38 -7.12 -6.56
N PHE A 219 -20.19 -6.84 -6.04
CA PHE A 219 -19.99 -6.40 -4.66
C PHE A 219 -20.72 -5.10 -4.37
N LEU A 220 -20.54 -4.08 -5.21
CA LEU A 220 -21.16 -2.77 -5.00
C LEU A 220 -22.68 -2.84 -4.99
N LYS A 221 -23.30 -3.61 -5.91
CA LYS A 221 -24.76 -3.83 -5.93
C LYS A 221 -25.31 -4.49 -4.66
N ARG A 222 -24.51 -5.30 -3.96
CA ARG A 222 -24.92 -5.98 -2.73
C ARG A 222 -24.76 -5.14 -1.47
N LYS A 223 -23.88 -4.14 -1.50
CA LYS A 223 -23.37 -3.46 -0.28
C LYS A 223 -23.66 -1.97 -0.22
N LEU A 224 -24.07 -1.34 -1.33
CA LEU A 224 -24.38 0.10 -1.43
C LEU A 224 -25.76 0.32 -2.02
#